data_AF-A0A6B3HLP7-F1
#
_entry.id   AF-A0A6B3HLP7-F1
#
_cell.length_a   1.000
_cell.length_b   1.000
_cell.length_c   1.000
_cell.angle_alpha   90.00
_cell.angle_beta   90.00
_cell.angle_gamma   90.00
#
_symmetry.space_group_name_H-M   'P 1'
#
loop_
_entity.id
_entity.type
_entity.pdbx_description
1 polymer ?
#
loop_
_entity_poly.entity_id
_entity_poly.type
_entity_poly.pdbx_seq_one_letter_code
_entity_poly.pdbx_strand_id
1 'polypeptide(L)'
;LRRCAPLMGAADNPVRFLALSVSDAAEDVIGVIRGGARGYVTKTITGTDLVDSVFRVQEGDAVFSPRLAGFVLDAFASTDAPPVDEDMDRLTQREREVLR
;
A
#
# COMPACT_ATOMS: atom_id res chain seq x y z
N LEU A 1 4.81 -1.72 -6.34
CA LEU A 1 5.03 -3.18 -6.21
C LEU A 1 5.17 -3.93 -7.54
N ARG A 2 4.70 -3.40 -8.67
CA ARG A 2 4.80 -4.05 -10.01
C ARG A 2 6.17 -4.66 -10.34
N ARG A 3 7.27 -3.92 -10.11
CA ARG A 3 8.65 -4.41 -10.35
C ARG A 3 9.06 -5.61 -9.48
N CYS A 4 8.33 -5.87 -8.41
CA CYS A 4 8.55 -6.95 -7.47
C CYS A 4 7.57 -8.11 -7.67
N ALA A 5 6.68 -8.07 -8.68
CA ALA A 5 5.70 -9.11 -8.95
C ALA A 5 6.26 -10.55 -8.98
N PRO A 6 7.47 -10.81 -9.54
CA PRO A 6 8.06 -12.16 -9.50
C PRO A 6 8.31 -12.69 -8.09
N LEU A 7 8.49 -11.81 -7.10
CA LEU A 7 8.76 -12.18 -5.70
C LEU A 7 7.48 -12.63 -4.96
N MET A 8 6.30 -12.23 -5.45
CA MET A 8 5.02 -12.53 -4.81
C MET A 8 4.55 -13.96 -5.08
N GLY A 9 4.98 -14.56 -6.20
CA GLY A 9 4.55 -15.89 -6.66
C GLY A 9 5.48 -17.04 -6.30
N ALA A 10 6.54 -16.81 -5.49
CA ALA A 10 7.44 -17.87 -5.06
C ALA A 10 6.70 -18.88 -4.16
N ALA A 11 6.63 -20.15 -4.59
CA ALA A 11 5.78 -21.16 -3.98
C ALA A 11 6.17 -21.52 -2.53
N ASP A 12 7.47 -21.59 -2.23
CA ASP A 12 7.96 -22.06 -0.93
C ASP A 12 8.22 -20.92 0.08
N ASN A 13 8.36 -19.67 -0.40
CA ASN A 13 8.60 -18.52 0.46
C ASN A 13 8.12 -17.22 -0.23
N PRO A 14 6.81 -16.95 -0.22
CA PRO A 14 6.26 -15.77 -0.88
C PRO A 14 6.71 -14.50 -0.16
N VAL A 15 7.28 -13.55 -0.90
CA VAL A 15 7.68 -12.26 -0.34
C VAL A 15 6.44 -11.46 0.04
N ARG A 16 6.43 -10.97 1.28
CA ARG A 16 5.40 -10.07 1.82
C ARG A 16 5.92 -8.64 1.82
N PHE A 17 5.03 -7.69 1.57
CA PHE A 17 5.38 -6.28 1.46
C PHE A 17 4.68 -5.45 2.54
N LEU A 18 5.48 -4.68 3.28
CA LEU A 18 5.04 -3.63 4.20
C LEU A 18 5.51 -2.30 3.63
N ALA A 19 4.59 -1.37 3.42
CA ALA A 19 4.95 -0.02 2.97
C ALA A 19 5.20 0.91 4.16
N LEU A 20 6.25 1.72 4.06
CA LEU A 20 6.58 2.79 5.01
C LEU A 20 6.61 4.12 4.25
N SER A 21 5.67 5.02 4.57
CA SER A 21 5.48 6.27 3.82
C SER A 21 5.29 7.46 4.74
N VAL A 22 5.49 8.67 4.24
CA VAL A 22 5.07 9.90 4.96
C VAL A 22 3.60 10.23 4.73
N SER A 23 3.02 9.72 3.64
CA SER A 23 1.63 9.98 3.26
C SER A 23 0.68 9.08 4.02
N ASP A 24 -0.42 9.62 4.52
CA ASP A 24 -1.59 8.89 5.01
C ASP A 24 -2.83 9.10 4.13
N ALA A 25 -2.62 9.62 2.90
CA ALA A 25 -3.68 9.84 1.94
C ALA A 25 -4.29 8.50 1.49
N ALA A 26 -5.61 8.49 1.31
CA ALA A 26 -6.35 7.25 1.06
C ALA A 26 -5.93 6.62 -0.28
N GLU A 27 -5.71 7.45 -1.30
CA GLU A 27 -5.33 7.03 -2.65
C GLU A 27 -4.00 6.27 -2.66
N ASP A 28 -2.99 6.80 -1.97
CA ASP A 28 -1.68 6.18 -1.83
C ASP A 28 -1.77 4.80 -1.14
N VAL A 29 -2.54 4.75 -0.05
CA VAL A 29 -2.73 3.53 0.74
C VAL A 29 -3.45 2.49 -0.11
N ILE A 30 -4.58 2.85 -0.73
CA ILE A 30 -5.37 1.95 -1.57
C ILE A 30 -4.53 1.44 -2.74
N GLY A 31 -3.79 2.30 -3.44
CA GLY A 31 -2.95 1.91 -4.57
C GLY A 31 -1.87 0.90 -4.17
N VAL A 32 -1.22 1.11 -3.03
CA VAL A 32 -0.20 0.21 -2.50
C VAL A 32 -0.80 -1.15 -2.09
N ILE A 33 -1.97 -1.16 -1.47
CA ILE A 33 -2.64 -2.40 -1.05
C ILE A 33 -3.19 -3.18 -2.24
N ARG A 34 -3.79 -2.51 -3.24
CA ARG A 34 -4.16 -3.15 -4.51
C ARG A 34 -2.95 -3.71 -5.26
N GLY A 35 -1.78 -3.08 -5.10
CA GLY A 35 -0.51 -3.58 -5.59
C GLY A 35 0.02 -4.81 -4.84
N GLY A 36 -0.65 -5.27 -3.78
CA GLY A 36 -0.36 -6.51 -3.07
C GLY A 36 0.46 -6.34 -1.78
N ALA A 37 0.61 -5.11 -1.27
CA ALA A 37 1.15 -4.93 0.07
C ALA A 37 0.19 -5.48 1.11
N ARG A 38 0.74 -6.08 2.16
CA ARG A 38 -0.03 -6.63 3.28
C ARG A 38 -0.14 -5.64 4.45
N GLY A 39 0.72 -4.62 4.49
CA GLY A 39 0.59 -3.54 5.45
C GLY A 39 1.05 -2.18 4.91
N TYR A 40 0.62 -1.14 5.59
CA TYR A 40 1.02 0.24 5.34
C TYR A 40 1.16 0.97 6.68
N VAL A 41 2.33 1.54 6.92
CA VAL A 41 2.64 2.33 8.12
C VAL A 41 3.21 3.68 7.73
N THR A 42 2.95 4.70 8.54
CA THR A 42 3.51 6.04 8.34
C THR A 42 4.87 6.17 9.01
N LYS A 43 5.74 7.07 8.55
CA LYS A 43 7.05 7.36 9.17
C LYS A 43 6.99 7.96 10.58
N THR A 44 5.80 8.15 11.11
CA THR A 44 5.54 8.50 12.52
C THR A 44 5.53 7.27 13.44
N ILE A 45 5.55 6.05 12.88
CA ILE A 45 5.66 4.81 13.64
C ILE A 45 6.95 4.77 14.45
N THR A 46 6.90 4.17 15.65
CA THR A 46 8.12 3.96 16.44
C THR A 46 8.98 2.85 15.83
N GLY A 47 10.26 2.81 16.15
CA GLY A 47 11.15 1.74 15.68
C GLY A 47 10.70 0.35 16.12
N THR A 48 10.24 0.23 17.38
CA THR A 48 9.73 -1.04 17.93
C THR A 48 8.48 -1.49 17.20
N ASP A 49 7.50 -0.60 17.03
CA ASP A 49 6.25 -0.94 16.35
C ASP A 49 6.48 -1.29 14.87
N LEU A 50 7.47 -0.67 14.22
CA LEU A 50 7.85 -1.01 12.84
C LEU A 50 8.41 -2.43 12.76
N VAL A 51 9.30 -2.80 13.69
CA VAL A 51 9.86 -4.15 13.76
C VAL A 51 8.74 -5.17 13.99
N ASP A 52 7.84 -4.91 14.93
CA ASP A 52 6.69 -5.77 15.19
C ASP A 52 5.79 -5.90 13.94
N SER A 53 5.58 -4.79 13.23
CA SER A 53 4.81 -4.78 11.98
C SER A 53 5.45 -5.67 10.90
N VAL A 54 6.78 -5.71 10.81
CA VAL A 54 7.50 -6.58 9.86
C VAL A 54 7.25 -8.05 10.16
N PHE A 55 7.37 -8.45 11.43
CA PHE A 55 7.13 -9.85 11.84
C PHE A 55 5.69 -10.27 11.58
N ARG A 56 4.72 -9.43 11.95
CA ARG A 56 3.31 -9.70 11.67
C ARG A 56 3.04 -9.86 10.17
N VAL A 57 3.54 -8.95 9.34
CA VAL A 57 3.39 -9.06 7.88
C VAL A 57 4.03 -10.34 7.33
N GLN A 58 5.16 -10.78 7.90
CA GLN A 58 5.81 -12.04 7.53
C GLN A 58 4.93 -13.25 7.89
N GLU A 59 4.24 -13.22 9.03
CA GLU A 59 3.26 -14.24 9.45
C GLU A 59 1.98 -14.23 8.60
N GLY A 60 1.78 -13.19 7.77
CA GLY A 60 0.63 -13.03 6.89
C GLY A 60 -0.42 -12.04 7.41
N ASP A 61 -0.19 -11.45 8.57
CA ASP A 61 -1.10 -10.49 9.19
C ASP A 61 -1.18 -9.17 8.40
N ALA A 62 -2.40 -8.64 8.35
CA ALA A 62 -2.67 -7.27 7.98
C ALA A 62 -2.13 -6.29 9.02
N VAL A 63 -1.37 -5.28 8.61
CA VAL A 63 -0.92 -4.22 9.54
C VAL A 63 -1.30 -2.84 9.01
N PHE A 64 -2.19 -2.17 9.74
CA PHE A 64 -2.70 -0.84 9.46
C PHE A 64 -3.03 -0.10 10.76
N SER A 65 -2.93 1.22 10.75
CA SER A 65 -3.60 2.02 11.78
C SER A 65 -5.13 1.95 11.58
N PRO A 66 -5.94 2.22 12.62
CA PRO A 66 -7.39 2.20 12.50
C PRO A 66 -7.94 3.10 11.37
N ARG A 67 -7.34 4.28 11.17
CA ARG A 67 -7.69 5.20 10.08
C ARG A 67 -7.47 4.55 8.71
N LEU A 68 -6.29 3.96 8.50
CA LEU A 68 -5.93 3.35 7.22
C LEU A 68 -6.75 2.09 6.93
N ALA A 69 -7.09 1.31 7.96
CA ALA A 69 -7.97 0.16 7.83
C ALA A 69 -9.36 0.54 7.27
N GLY A 70 -9.90 1.70 7.67
CA GLY A 70 -11.14 2.25 7.12
C GLY A 70 -11.07 2.42 5.60
N PHE A 71 -10.03 3.10 5.10
CA PHE A 71 -9.83 3.29 3.66
C PHE A 71 -9.76 1.97 2.88
N VAL A 72 -9.08 0.98 3.44
CA VAL A 72 -8.98 -0.35 2.84
C VAL A 72 -10.37 -0.99 2.76
N LEU A 73 -11.13 -1.00 3.86
CA LEU A 73 -12.47 -1.58 3.87
C LEU A 73 -13.41 -0.89 2.88
N ASP A 74 -13.41 0.45 2.84
CA ASP A 74 -14.25 1.23 1.92
C ASP A 74 -13.90 0.97 0.45
N ALA A 75 -12.61 0.84 0.13
CA ALA A 75 -12.11 0.61 -1.21
C ALA A 75 -12.41 -0.80 -1.75
N PHE A 76 -12.62 -1.78 -0.86
CA PHE A 76 -13.03 -3.14 -1.22
C PHE A 76 -14.55 -3.35 -1.15
N ALA A 77 -15.26 -2.57 -0.33
CA ALA A 77 -16.73 -2.57 -0.29
C ALA A 77 -17.33 -1.93 -1.56
N SER A 78 -16.62 -0.96 -2.15
CA SER A 78 -17.03 -0.32 -3.40
C SER A 78 -16.76 -1.22 -4.61
N THR A 79 -17.79 -1.93 -5.09
CA THR A 79 -17.71 -2.90 -6.21
C THR A 79 -17.40 -2.25 -7.57
N ASP A 80 -17.41 -0.92 -7.64
CA ASP A 80 -17.29 -0.12 -8.87
C ASP A 80 -15.94 0.56 -9.06
N ALA A 81 -14.89 0.13 -8.35
CA ALA A 81 -13.61 0.79 -8.50
C ALA A 81 -13.05 0.58 -9.92
N PRO A 82 -12.83 1.64 -10.71
CA PRO A 82 -12.25 1.52 -12.03
C PRO A 82 -10.87 0.85 -11.93
N PRO A 83 -10.45 0.09 -12.97
CA PRO A 83 -9.10 -0.43 -13.04
C PRO A 83 -8.14 0.75 -12.83
N VAL A 84 -7.09 0.53 -12.03
CA VAL A 84 -6.06 1.54 -11.75
C VAL A 84 -5.54 2.03 -13.10
N ASP A 85 -5.91 3.26 -13.47
CA ASP A 85 -5.55 3.83 -14.76
C ASP A 85 -4.03 4.05 -14.79
N GLU A 86 -3.35 3.29 -15.64
CA GLU A 86 -1.90 3.12 -15.64
C GLU A 86 -1.14 4.39 -16.04
N ASP A 87 -1.85 5.38 -16.59
CA ASP A 87 -1.29 6.65 -17.03
C ASP A 87 -1.29 7.74 -15.95
N MET A 88 -2.08 7.59 -14.87
CA MET A 88 -2.12 8.60 -13.79
C MET A 88 -0.90 8.57 -12.87
N ASP A 89 -0.21 7.42 -12.77
CA ASP A 89 1.06 7.26 -12.04
C ASP A 89 2.25 7.94 -12.75
N ARG A 90 2.08 8.38 -14.01
CA ARG A 90 3.13 9.08 -14.77
C ARG A 90 3.18 10.58 -14.52
N LEU A 91 2.15 11.16 -13.89
CA LEU A 91 2.16 12.59 -13.58
C LEU A 91 2.76 12.83 -12.20
N THR A 92 4.06 13.15 -12.18
CA THR A 92 4.68 13.66 -10.96
C THR A 92 4.05 15.00 -10.58
N GLN A 93 4.12 15.36 -9.30
CA GLN A 93 3.48 16.56 -8.72
C GLN A 93 3.65 17.86 -9.53
N ARG A 94 4.70 17.96 -10.37
CA ARG A 94 4.98 19.08 -11.27
C ARG A 94 4.09 19.18 -12.51
N GLU A 95 3.53 18.08 -13.01
CA GLU A 95 2.71 18.13 -14.24
C GLU A 95 1.25 18.51 -13.95
N ARG A 96 0.80 18.38 -12.69
CA ARG A 96 -0.51 18.88 -12.24
C ARG A 96 -0.60 20.40 -12.09
N GLU A 97 0.52 21.11 -12.06
CA GLU A 97 0.54 22.59 -12.00
C GLU A 97 0.40 23.26 -13.38
N VAL A 98 0.58 22.52 -14.48
CA VAL A 98 0.58 23.07 -15.85
C VAL A 98 -0.80 23.00 -16.52
N LEU A 99 -1.76 22.27 -15.94
CA LEU A 99 -3.13 22.10 -16.47
C LEU A 99 -4.17 22.97 -15.74
N ARG A 100 -3.79 24.17 -15.27
CA ARG A 100 -4.74 25.20 -14.84
C ARG A 100 -4.69 26.41 -15.76
#